data_AF-A0A8X7V3U7-F1
#
_entry.id   AF-A0A8X7V3U7-F1
#
_cell.length_a   1.000
_cell.length_b   1.000
_cell.length_c   1.000
_cell.angle_alpha   90.00
_cell.angle_beta   90.00
_cell.angle_gamma   90.00
#
_symmetry.space_group_name_H-M   'P 1'
#
loop_
_entity.id
_entity.type
_entity.pdbx_description
1 polymer ?
#
loop_
_entity_poly.entity_id
_entity_poly.type
_entity_poly.pdbx_seq_one_letter_code
_entity_poly.pdbx_strand_id
1 'polypeptide(L)'
;MEKLPSVGLLSTIGVEEVESWRQRFSLSDEVAIRIPVPFDRVSDFEVDEVPVYEGFFKSGFRDRVPSLVAKISETFGISPGQLNPPSWKTLIAMQNLGDLEGLTIGVAEILYSYSVSSMNTGEGRHHLRPRSKTPPVQ
;
A
#
# COMPACT_ATOMS: atom_id res chain seq x y z
N MET A 1 27.50 -5.80 -4.07
CA MET A 1 26.05 -5.70 -3.85
C MET A 1 25.53 -4.72 -4.88
N GLU A 2 25.01 -5.22 -6.01
CA GLU A 2 24.53 -4.37 -7.11
C GLU A 2 23.30 -3.60 -6.64
N LYS A 3 23.36 -2.27 -6.74
CA LYS A 3 22.17 -1.41 -6.57
C LYS A 3 21.27 -1.64 -7.77
N LEU A 4 20.07 -2.17 -7.53
CA LEU A 4 19.06 -2.45 -8.55
C LEU A 4 18.60 -1.14 -9.24
N PRO A 5 18.15 -1.22 -10.50
CA PRO A 5 17.66 -0.06 -11.23
C PRO A 5 16.38 0.46 -10.58
N SER A 6 16.44 1.68 -10.07
CA SER A 6 15.31 2.34 -9.44
C SER A 6 14.24 2.73 -10.48
N VAL A 7 12.96 2.56 -10.14
CA VAL A 7 11.80 2.80 -11.02
C VAL A 7 10.84 3.77 -10.36
N GLY A 8 10.36 4.74 -11.15
CA GLY A 8 9.50 5.84 -10.71
C GLY A 8 10.13 7.20 -10.96
N LEU A 9 9.31 8.23 -10.89
CA LEU A 9 9.75 9.62 -10.92
C LEU A 9 10.60 9.93 -9.68
N LEU A 10 11.53 10.87 -9.83
CA LEU A 10 12.21 11.46 -8.69
C LEU A 10 11.17 12.13 -7.80
N SER A 11 11.27 11.89 -6.49
CA SER A 11 10.43 12.61 -5.54
C SER A 11 11.00 14.03 -5.38
N THR A 12 10.18 15.04 -5.62
CA THR A 12 10.58 16.47 -5.61
C THR A 12 9.99 17.25 -4.44
N ILE A 13 9.38 16.56 -3.48
CA ILE A 13 8.66 17.18 -2.36
C ILE A 13 9.67 17.83 -1.42
N GLY A 14 9.45 19.10 -1.07
CA GLY A 14 10.28 19.87 -0.13
C GLY A 14 9.60 20.13 1.21
N VAL A 15 10.31 20.80 2.13
CA VAL A 15 9.84 21.13 3.49
C VAL A 15 8.49 21.86 3.48
N GLU A 16 8.36 22.91 2.66
CA GLU A 16 7.14 23.72 2.57
C GLU A 16 5.93 22.89 2.09
N GLU A 17 6.16 21.94 1.17
CA GLU A 17 5.09 21.08 0.66
C GLU A 17 4.66 20.05 1.70
N VAL A 18 5.60 19.51 2.49
CA VAL A 18 5.29 18.65 3.64
C VAL A 18 4.46 19.39 4.68
N GLU A 19 4.82 20.63 5.02
CA GLU A 19 4.02 21.47 5.94
C GLU A 19 2.61 21.73 5.39
N SER A 20 2.50 22.03 4.09
CA SER A 20 1.22 22.17 3.41
C SER A 20 0.37 20.90 3.50
N TRP A 21 0.98 19.72 3.31
CA TRP A 21 0.29 18.44 3.38
C TRP A 21 -0.24 18.15 4.78
N ARG A 22 0.55 18.43 5.83
CA ARG A 22 0.09 18.27 7.22
C ARG A 22 -1.19 19.06 7.49
N GLN A 23 -1.23 20.31 7.06
CA GLN A 23 -2.42 21.15 7.21
C GLN A 23 -3.58 20.64 6.34
N ARG A 24 -3.32 20.42 5.04
CA ARG A 24 -4.32 20.03 4.05
C ARG A 24 -4.99 18.71 4.37
N PHE A 25 -4.22 17.77 4.91
CA PHE A 25 -4.67 16.42 5.20
C PHE A 25 -4.83 16.17 6.69
N SER A 26 -4.63 17.17 7.56
CA SER A 26 -4.78 17.02 9.01
C SER A 26 -3.99 15.84 9.59
N LEU A 27 -2.74 15.68 9.13
CA LEU A 27 -1.85 14.60 9.57
C LEU A 27 -1.30 14.92 10.95
N SER A 28 -1.26 13.93 11.85
CA SER A 28 -0.68 14.06 13.18
C SER A 28 0.81 14.42 13.12
N ASP A 29 1.28 15.24 14.06
CA ASP A 29 2.71 15.54 14.24
C ASP A 29 3.52 14.29 14.62
N GLU A 30 2.87 13.25 15.13
CA GLU A 30 3.48 11.94 15.40
C GLU A 30 3.86 11.19 14.12
N VAL A 31 3.24 11.51 12.98
CA VAL A 31 3.59 10.91 11.69
C VAL A 31 4.83 11.60 11.14
N ALA A 32 5.97 10.90 11.13
CA ALA A 32 7.17 11.37 10.45
C ALA A 32 7.02 11.23 8.93
N ILE A 33 7.17 12.35 8.20
CA ILE A 33 7.18 12.36 6.73
C ILE A 33 8.63 12.60 6.31
N ARG A 34 9.26 11.60 5.70
CA ARG A 34 10.61 11.75 5.16
C ARG A 34 10.58 12.64 3.92
N ILE A 35 11.44 13.66 3.93
CA ILE A 35 11.73 14.45 2.74
C ILE A 35 12.72 13.64 1.90
N PRO A 36 12.43 13.40 0.61
CA PRO A 36 13.34 12.68 -0.28
C PRO A 36 14.66 13.44 -0.43
N VAL A 37 15.79 12.72 -0.39
CA VAL A 37 17.08 13.31 -0.79
C VAL A 37 17.17 13.39 -2.31
N PRO A 38 18.09 14.21 -2.88
CA PRO A 38 18.32 14.19 -4.33
C PRO A 38 18.57 12.74 -4.78
N PHE A 39 17.85 12.32 -5.83
CA PHE A 39 17.85 10.97 -6.42
C PHE A 39 16.96 9.92 -5.74
N ASP A 40 16.33 10.21 -4.60
CA ASP A 40 15.38 9.29 -4.00
C ASP A 40 14.17 9.08 -4.90
N ARG A 41 13.79 7.81 -5.01
CA ARG A 41 12.57 7.38 -5.69
C ARG A 41 11.56 6.88 -4.68
N VAL A 42 10.30 6.83 -5.10
CA VAL A 42 9.20 6.24 -4.30
C VAL A 42 9.47 4.77 -3.92
N SER A 43 10.34 4.08 -4.67
CA SER A 43 10.77 2.71 -4.40
C SER A 43 11.90 2.59 -3.36
N ASP A 44 12.56 3.69 -3.00
CA ASP A 44 13.71 3.73 -2.08
C ASP A 44 13.23 4.03 -0.64
N PHE A 45 12.35 3.18 -0.10
CA PHE A 45 11.85 3.30 1.28
C PHE A 45 12.52 2.27 2.19
N GLU A 46 12.76 2.67 3.44
CA GLU A 46 13.38 1.81 4.46
C GLU A 46 12.37 0.83 5.09
N VAL A 47 12.87 -0.13 5.88
CA VAL A 47 12.05 -1.21 6.49
C VAL A 47 10.96 -0.68 7.43
N ASP A 48 11.18 0.47 8.05
CA ASP A 48 10.26 1.19 8.93
C ASP A 48 9.45 2.28 8.21
N GLU A 49 9.57 2.38 6.89
CA GLU A 49 8.87 3.35 6.07
C GLU A 49 7.71 2.72 5.30
N VAL A 50 6.63 3.50 5.17
CA VAL A 50 5.50 3.16 4.31
C VAL A 50 5.40 4.23 3.22
N PRO A 51 5.73 3.91 1.96
CA PRO A 51 5.48 4.83 0.85
C PRO A 51 3.97 4.99 0.65
N VAL A 52 3.50 6.24 0.68
CA VAL A 52 2.09 6.58 0.45
C VAL A 52 2.01 7.63 -0.65
N TYR A 53 1.11 7.43 -1.61
CA TYR A 53 0.87 8.43 -2.66
C TYR A 53 -0.07 9.53 -2.14
N GLU A 54 0.11 10.79 -2.58
CA GLU A 54 -0.79 11.91 -2.24
C GLU A 54 -2.27 11.57 -2.52
N GLY A 55 -2.55 10.76 -3.55
CA GLY A 55 -3.89 10.27 -3.88
C GLY A 55 -4.59 9.54 -2.72
N PHE A 56 -3.86 8.82 -1.87
CA PHE A 56 -4.41 8.19 -0.67
C PHE A 56 -4.99 9.24 0.27
N PHE A 57 -4.24 10.32 0.47
CA PHE A 57 -4.68 11.38 1.35
C PHE A 57 -5.87 12.15 0.77
N LYS A 58 -5.91 12.36 -0.55
CA LYS A 58 -7.08 12.94 -1.23
C LYS A 58 -8.33 12.09 -1.12
N SER A 59 -8.18 10.76 -1.02
CA SER A 59 -9.28 9.82 -0.83
C SER A 59 -9.73 9.65 0.63
N GLY A 60 -9.16 10.41 1.57
CA GLY A 60 -9.56 10.39 2.98
C GLY A 60 -8.89 9.29 3.82
N PHE A 61 -7.90 8.57 3.28
CA PHE A 61 -7.11 7.64 4.09
C PHE A 61 -6.16 8.44 4.99
N ARG A 62 -6.23 8.19 6.30
CA ARG A 62 -5.45 8.87 7.35
C ARG A 62 -4.93 7.86 8.35
N ASP A 63 -3.69 8.06 8.81
CA ASP A 63 -3.01 7.63 10.04
C ASP A 63 -3.06 6.15 10.46
N ARG A 64 -3.93 5.32 9.88
CA ARG A 64 -4.06 3.90 10.17
C ARG A 64 -4.13 3.11 8.88
N VAL A 65 -3.21 2.16 8.75
CA VAL A 65 -3.29 1.14 7.71
C VAL A 65 -4.61 0.37 7.94
N PRO A 66 -5.50 0.25 6.94
CA PRO A 66 -6.73 -0.52 7.07
C PRO A 66 -6.43 -1.94 7.55
N SER A 67 -7.22 -2.47 8.48
CA SER A 67 -6.85 -3.73 9.16
C SER A 67 -6.70 -4.90 8.20
N LEU A 68 -7.46 -4.94 7.10
CA LEU A 68 -7.32 -5.99 6.09
C LEU A 68 -6.01 -5.85 5.28
N VAL A 69 -5.58 -4.61 5.00
CA VAL A 69 -4.28 -4.32 4.38
C VAL A 69 -3.15 -4.77 5.31
N ALA A 70 -3.23 -4.45 6.60
CA ALA A 70 -2.25 -4.86 7.59
C ALA A 70 -2.14 -6.39 7.70
N LYS A 71 -3.27 -7.10 7.81
CA LYS A 71 -3.31 -8.57 7.91
C LYS A 71 -2.75 -9.26 6.67
N ILE A 72 -3.05 -8.76 5.47
CA ILE A 72 -2.46 -9.30 4.23
C ILE A 72 -0.95 -9.06 4.23
N SER A 73 -0.51 -7.85 4.59
CA SER A 73 0.91 -7.50 4.65
C SER A 73 1.68 -8.40 5.62
N GLU A 74 1.13 -8.60 6.83
CA GLU A 74 1.66 -9.50 7.85
C GLU A 74 1.73 -10.96 7.35
N THR A 75 0.65 -11.46 6.73
CA THR A 75 0.58 -12.85 6.23
C THR A 75 1.68 -13.15 5.21
N PHE A 76 2.05 -12.17 4.39
CA PHE A 76 3.07 -12.34 3.35
C PHE A 76 4.46 -11.81 3.75
N GLY A 77 4.61 -11.27 4.96
CA GLY A 77 5.87 -10.69 5.42
C GLY A 77 6.34 -9.50 4.58
N ILE A 78 5.40 -8.69 4.08
CA ILE A 78 5.68 -7.52 3.24
C ILE A 78 5.25 -6.24 3.98
N SER A 79 5.88 -5.11 3.65
CA SER A 79 5.39 -3.79 4.05
C SER A 79 4.09 -3.47 3.29
N PRO A 80 3.09 -2.79 3.91
CA PRO A 80 1.91 -2.31 3.20
C PRO A 80 2.22 -1.48 1.95
N GLY A 81 3.36 -0.76 1.95
CA GLY A 81 3.82 0.03 0.82
C GLY A 81 4.30 -0.80 -0.38
N GLN A 82 4.57 -2.09 -0.18
CA GLN A 82 4.90 -3.02 -1.26
C GLN A 82 3.66 -3.44 -2.06
N LEU A 83 2.44 -3.22 -1.55
CA LEU A 83 1.21 -3.46 -2.30
C LEU A 83 0.91 -2.30 -3.25
N ASN A 84 0.62 -2.61 -4.51
CA ASN A 84 0.30 -1.56 -5.48
C ASN A 84 -1.05 -0.86 -5.18
N PRO A 85 -1.28 0.37 -5.70
CA PRO A 85 -2.50 1.12 -5.41
C PRO A 85 -3.82 0.40 -5.80
N PRO A 86 -3.91 -0.35 -6.92
CA PRO A 86 -5.08 -1.18 -7.20
C PRO A 86 -5.38 -2.22 -6.12
N SER A 87 -4.35 -2.89 -5.57
CA SER A 87 -4.52 -3.87 -4.51
C SER A 87 -5.07 -3.25 -3.24
N TRP A 88 -4.54 -2.08 -2.86
CA TRP A 88 -5.09 -1.29 -1.76
C TRP A 88 -6.58 -0.97 -1.95
N LYS A 89 -6.95 -0.46 -3.13
CA LYS A 89 -8.35 -0.15 -3.44
C LYS A 89 -9.25 -1.38 -3.28
N THR A 90 -8.81 -2.54 -3.76
CA THR A 90 -9.56 -3.80 -3.59
C THR A 90 -9.69 -4.20 -2.12
N LEU A 91 -8.61 -4.19 -1.36
CA LEU A 91 -8.64 -4.57 0.07
C LEU A 91 -9.53 -3.66 0.88
N ILE A 92 -9.44 -2.34 0.67
CA ILE A 92 -10.30 -1.38 1.35
C ILE A 92 -11.77 -1.58 0.96
N ALA A 93 -12.06 -1.75 -0.34
CA ALA A 93 -13.43 -1.94 -0.79
C ALA A 93 -14.05 -3.21 -0.17
N MET A 94 -13.28 -4.30 -0.10
CA MET A 94 -13.72 -5.53 0.56
C MET A 94 -13.93 -5.33 2.06
N GLN A 95 -12.99 -4.68 2.75
CA GLN A 95 -13.15 -4.36 4.16
C GLN A 95 -14.41 -3.54 4.43
N ASN A 96 -14.61 -2.44 3.70
CA ASN A 96 -15.78 -1.58 3.85
C ASN A 96 -17.09 -2.32 3.54
N LEU A 97 -17.08 -3.22 2.56
CA LEU A 97 -18.25 -4.06 2.24
C LEU A 97 -18.56 -5.02 3.39
N GLY A 98 -17.53 -5.66 3.96
CA GLY A 98 -17.68 -6.50 5.15
C GLY A 98 -18.30 -5.71 6.31
N ASP A 99 -17.74 -4.55 6.63
CA ASP A 99 -18.22 -3.69 7.71
C ASP A 99 -19.68 -3.25 7.49
N LEU A 100 -20.06 -2.93 6.25
CA LEU A 100 -21.43 -2.54 5.88
C LEU A 100 -22.43 -3.69 6.09
N GLU A 101 -22.04 -4.92 5.73
CA GLU A 101 -22.90 -6.11 5.80
C GLU A 101 -22.80 -6.83 7.16
N GLY A 102 -22.01 -6.32 8.11
CA GLY A 102 -21.76 -6.99 9.39
C GLY A 102 -20.96 -8.29 9.26
N LEU A 103 -20.18 -8.44 8.19
CA LEU A 103 -19.34 -9.59 7.88
C LEU A 103 -17.86 -9.28 8.14
N THR A 104 -17.14 -10.22 8.73
CA THR A 104 -15.68 -10.10 8.83
C THR A 104 -15.03 -10.68 7.57
N ILE A 105 -14.58 -9.82 6.67
CA ILE A 105 -13.73 -10.24 5.54
C ILE A 105 -12.28 -10.32 6.02
N GLY A 106 -11.72 -11.52 6.05
CA GLY A 106 -10.36 -11.81 6.48
C GLY A 106 -9.43 -12.18 5.33
N VAL A 107 -8.24 -12.64 5.71
CA VAL A 107 -7.19 -13.08 4.77
C VAL A 107 -7.67 -14.27 3.93
N ALA A 108 -8.40 -15.21 4.53
CA ALA A 108 -8.87 -16.40 3.84
C ALA A 108 -9.82 -16.06 2.68
N GLU A 109 -10.77 -15.15 2.89
CA GLU A 109 -11.73 -14.72 1.87
C GLU A 109 -11.03 -13.98 0.71
N ILE A 110 -10.03 -13.15 1.03
CA ILE A 110 -9.20 -12.50 0.02
C ILE A 110 -8.40 -13.55 -0.77
N LEU A 111 -7.75 -14.49 -0.10
CA LEU A 111 -6.92 -15.50 -0.77
C LEU A 111 -7.72 -16.55 -1.54
N TYR A 112 -9.01 -16.69 -1.24
CA TYR A 112 -9.95 -17.47 -2.04
C TYR A 112 -10.18 -16.83 -3.42
N SER A 113 -10.30 -15.51 -3.49
CA SER A 113 -10.62 -14.79 -4.73
C SER A 113 -9.39 -14.23 -5.46
N TYR A 114 -8.29 -14.00 -4.76
CA TYR A 114 -7.08 -13.37 -5.26
C TYR A 114 -5.83 -14.15 -4.86
N SER A 115 -4.78 -14.08 -5.67
CA SER A 115 -3.42 -14.44 -5.27
C SER A 115 -2.58 -13.18 -5.10
N VAL A 116 -1.69 -13.16 -4.12
CA VAL A 116 -0.65 -12.13 -4.01
C VAL A 116 0.54 -12.59 -4.85
N SER A 117 0.88 -11.83 -5.89
CA SER A 117 2.01 -12.14 -6.78
C SER A 117 3.01 -10.99 -6.79
N SER A 118 4.30 -11.30 -6.94
CA SER A 118 5.31 -10.27 -7.20
C SER A 118 5.11 -9.71 -8.61
N MET A 119 5.15 -8.39 -8.75
CA MET A 119 4.97 -7.72 -10.05
C MET A 119 6.20 -7.86 -10.95
N ASN A 120 7.41 -7.90 -10.37
CA ASN A 120 8.70 -8.04 -11.06
C ASN A 120 9.72 -8.62 -10.07
N THR A 121 10.63 -9.49 -10.53
CA THR A 121 11.64 -10.17 -9.69
C THR A 121 12.64 -9.26 -8.96
N GLY A 122 12.65 -7.94 -9.23
CA GLY A 122 13.60 -7.00 -8.65
C GLY A 122 13.02 -5.84 -7.82
N GLU A 123 11.70 -5.58 -7.87
CA GLU A 123 11.14 -4.34 -7.29
C GLU A 123 10.50 -4.53 -5.91
N GLY A 124 10.40 -5.76 -5.42
CA GLY A 124 9.73 -6.06 -4.15
C GLY A 124 8.25 -5.63 -4.11
N ARG A 125 7.62 -5.34 -5.25
CA ARG A 125 6.22 -4.91 -5.35
C ARG A 125 5.30 -6.10 -5.55
N HIS A 126 4.16 -6.07 -4.88
CA HIS A 126 3.15 -7.10 -4.87
C HIS A 126 1.82 -6.56 -5.39
N HIS A 127 1.07 -7.44 -6.07
CA HIS A 127 -0.29 -7.13 -6.47
C HIS A 127 -1.26 -8.27 -6.16
N LEU A 128 -2.52 -7.91 -5.92
CA LEU A 128 -3.63 -8.83 -5.93
C LEU A 128 -3.99 -9.15 -7.38
N ARG A 129 -3.75 -10.40 -7.74
CA ARG A 129 -4.16 -10.97 -9.02
C ARG A 129 -5.44 -11.77 -8.80
N PRO A 130 -6.55 -11.47 -9.49
CA PRO A 130 -7.75 -12.28 -9.43
C PRO A 130 -7.41 -13.74 -9.78
N ARG A 131 -7.90 -14.69 -8.98
CA ARG A 131 -7.87 -16.10 -9.36
C ARG A 131 -8.90 -16.31 -10.48
N SER A 132 -8.54 -17.09 -11.50
CA SER A 132 -9.49 -17.46 -12.54
C SER A 132 -10.68 -18.16 -11.90
N LYS A 133 -11.91 -17.82 -12.32
CA LYS A 133 -13.17 -18.42 -11.87
C LYS A 133 -13.34 -19.85 -12.40
N THR A 134 -12.38 -20.73 -12.16
CA THR A 134 -12.59 -22.16 -12.30
C THR A 134 -13.01 -22.65 -10.93
N PRO A 135 -14.28 -23.07 -10.72
CA PRO A 135 -14.70 -23.68 -9.47
C PRO A 135 -13.75 -24.83 -9.13
N PRO A 136 -13.39 -25.06 -7.85
CA PRO A 136 -12.66 -26.24 -7.46
C PRO A 136 -13.59 -27.45 -7.61
N VAL A 137 -13.54 -28.07 -8.80
CA VAL A 137 -14.18 -29.33 -9.18
C VAL A 137 -15.72 -29.25 -9.31
N GLN A 138 -16.23 -29.79 -10.42
CA GLN A 138 -17.66 -30.01 -10.68
C GLN A 138 -18.15 -31.29 -10.02
#